data_AF-A0A6M4PTH6-F1
#
_entry.id   AF-A0A6M4PTH6-F1
#
_cell.length_a   1.000
_cell.length_b   1.000
_cell.length_c   1.000
_cell.angle_alpha   90.00
_cell.angle_beta   90.00
_cell.angle_gamma   90.00
#
_symmetry.space_group_name_H-M   'P 1'
#
loop_
_entity.id
_entity.type
_entity.pdbx_description
1 polymer ?
#
loop_
_entity_poly.entity_id
_entity_poly.type
_entity_poly.pdbx_seq_one_letter_code
_entity_poly.pdbx_strand_id
1 'polypeptide(L)'
;MTTGTLAGLGNLALSRKEDFKTFVDAPRRTQPARLARQALLALDESARTAYERDRRTWHANLGPIKTPQLVNLHENLWDIVDSNQQDGDKAKGAVAVDAFPGLGKTTAVLAFAREFHRREIAEHGAFTAQGHERWPVCRVGLTGDKPTARRARPTQEQAA
;
A
#
# COMPACT_ATOMS: atom_id res chain seq x y z
N MET A 1 13.69 30.48 -12.35
CA MET A 1 12.38 29.82 -12.46
C MET A 1 12.63 28.42 -12.97
N THR A 2 12.77 27.46 -12.05
CA THR A 2 13.16 26.09 -12.39
C THR A 2 11.92 25.22 -12.28
N THR A 3 11.54 24.64 -13.42
CA THR A 3 10.38 23.78 -13.62
C THR A 3 10.44 22.57 -12.68
N GLY A 4 9.72 22.64 -11.56
CA GLY A 4 9.55 21.53 -10.63
C GLY A 4 8.79 20.40 -11.30
N THR A 5 9.53 19.44 -11.84
CA THR A 5 8.99 18.21 -12.43
C THR A 5 8.10 17.51 -11.41
N LEU A 6 6.90 17.11 -11.84
CA LEU A 6 5.86 16.35 -11.13
C LEU A 6 6.30 14.92 -10.70
N ALA A 7 7.56 14.75 -10.28
CA ALA A 7 8.19 13.47 -9.96
C ALA A 7 7.56 12.73 -8.75
N GLY A 8 6.65 13.37 -8.01
CA GLY A 8 6.02 12.81 -6.81
C GLY A 8 4.68 12.11 -7.02
N LEU A 9 4.07 12.15 -8.21
CA LEU A 9 2.72 11.59 -8.43
C LEU A 9 2.68 10.07 -8.67
N GLY A 10 3.83 9.42 -8.90
CA GLY A 10 3.91 7.96 -9.09
C GLY A 10 3.36 7.19 -7.89
N ASN A 11 3.72 7.62 -6.68
CA ASN A 11 3.21 7.07 -5.43
C ASN A 11 1.69 7.23 -5.24
N LEU A 12 1.07 8.24 -5.85
CA LEU A 12 -0.39 8.43 -5.78
C LEU A 12 -1.12 7.47 -6.73
N ALA A 13 -0.52 7.18 -7.89
CA ALA A 13 -1.11 6.28 -8.87
C ALA A 13 -0.85 4.79 -8.57
N LEU A 14 0.24 4.45 -7.86
CA LEU A 14 0.78 3.08 -7.71
C LEU A 14 0.75 2.32 -9.04
N SER A 15 1.13 2.99 -10.12
CA SER A 15 1.03 2.46 -11.48
C SER A 15 2.24 1.63 -11.88
N ARG A 16 3.34 1.71 -11.12
CA ARG A 16 4.55 0.92 -11.32
C ARG A 16 4.73 -0.08 -10.19
N LYS A 17 5.45 -1.18 -10.47
CA LYS A 17 5.77 -2.21 -9.46
C LYS A 17 6.60 -1.62 -8.33
N GLU A 18 7.51 -0.69 -8.63
CA GLU A 18 8.40 -0.03 -7.66
C GLU A 18 7.61 0.86 -6.69
N ASP A 19 6.57 1.55 -7.19
CA ASP A 19 5.67 2.38 -6.36
C ASP A 19 4.87 1.47 -5.39
N PHE A 20 4.37 0.34 -5.89
CA PHE A 20 3.66 -0.64 -5.06
C PHE A 20 4.57 -1.24 -3.99
N LYS A 21 5.81 -1.61 -4.33
CA LYS A 21 6.79 -2.12 -3.35
C LYS A 21 7.12 -1.08 -2.29
N THR A 22 7.34 0.18 -2.68
CA THR A 22 7.55 1.29 -1.73
C THR A 22 6.36 1.42 -0.78
N PHE A 23 5.14 1.30 -1.28
CA PHE A 23 3.92 1.31 -0.47
C PHE A 23 3.83 0.11 0.50
N VAL A 24 4.21 -1.09 0.05
CA VAL A 24 4.21 -2.30 0.88
C VAL A 24 5.25 -2.20 1.99
N ASP A 25 6.46 -1.79 1.66
CA ASP A 25 7.62 -1.76 2.55
C ASP A 25 7.60 -0.55 3.50
N ALA A 26 6.81 0.50 3.20
CA ALA A 26 6.70 1.68 4.04
C ALA A 26 6.38 1.33 5.50
N PRO A 27 7.20 1.74 6.49
CA PRO A 27 6.96 1.37 7.88
C PRO A 27 5.62 1.93 8.37
N ARG A 28 4.97 1.21 9.29
CA ARG A 28 3.77 1.73 9.96
C ARG A 28 4.19 2.96 10.75
N ARG A 29 3.49 4.08 10.54
CA ARG A 29 3.75 5.31 11.32
C ARG A 29 3.47 5.03 12.81
N THR A 30 4.45 5.32 13.64
CA THR A 30 4.35 5.20 15.10
C THR A 30 3.41 6.28 15.62
N GLN A 31 2.45 5.88 16.47
CA GLN A 31 1.61 6.85 17.17
C GLN A 31 2.47 7.64 18.17
N PRO A 32 2.47 8.98 18.13
CA PRO A 32 3.12 9.80 19.15
C PRO A 32 2.59 9.44 20.55
N ALA A 33 3.47 9.48 21.55
CA ALA A 33 3.09 9.18 22.93
C ALA A 33 1.92 10.05 23.39
N ARG A 34 0.94 9.45 24.08
CA ARG A 34 -0.19 10.21 24.63
C ARG A 34 0.25 10.90 25.92
N LEU A 35 0.63 12.16 25.83
CA LEU A 35 1.01 12.95 27.00
C LEU A 35 -0.22 13.41 27.78
N ALA A 36 -0.21 13.22 29.10
CA ALA A 36 -1.20 13.79 29.99
C ALA A 36 -1.09 15.33 30.00
N ARG A 37 -2.18 16.02 30.35
CA ARG A 37 -2.24 17.49 30.33
C ARG A 37 -1.09 18.13 31.13
N GLN A 38 -0.75 17.57 32.30
CA GLN A 38 0.36 18.06 33.12
C GLN A 38 1.72 17.91 32.43
N ALA A 39 1.96 16.77 31.77
CA ALA A 39 3.19 16.54 31.02
C ALA A 39 3.32 17.51 29.83
N LEU A 40 2.21 17.83 29.15
CA LEU A 40 2.21 18.82 28.07
C LEU A 40 2.54 20.24 28.54
N LEU A 41 2.10 20.61 29.75
CA LEU A 41 2.40 21.91 30.35
C LEU A 41 3.84 22.00 30.88
N ALA A 42 4.46 20.87 31.17
CA ALA A 42 5.85 20.78 31.62
C ALA A 42 6.87 20.77 30.47
N LEU A 43 6.44 20.67 29.21
CA LEU A 43 7.32 20.75 28.05
C LEU A 43 7.81 22.18 27.84
N ASP A 44 9.09 22.31 27.47
CA ASP A 44 9.57 23.54 26.87
C ASP A 44 8.95 23.79 25.49
N GLU A 45 9.08 25.02 24.99
CA GLU A 45 8.46 25.45 23.72
C GLU A 45 8.97 24.64 22.52
N SER A 46 10.25 24.24 22.52
CA SER A 46 10.85 23.47 21.44
C SER A 46 10.33 22.03 21.40
N ALA A 47 10.23 21.39 22.56
CA ALA A 47 9.71 20.05 22.74
C ALA A 47 8.21 20.00 22.45
N ARG A 48 7.46 21.02 22.85
CA ARG A 48 6.04 21.17 22.51
C ARG A 48 5.83 21.30 21.00
N THR A 49 6.64 22.13 20.33
CA THR A 49 6.57 22.31 18.88
C THR A 49 6.86 21.02 18.13
N ALA A 50 7.90 20.28 18.55
CA ALA A 50 8.24 18.98 17.98
C ALA A 50 7.10 17.97 18.17
N TYR A 51 6.56 17.87 19.39
CA TYR A 51 5.42 17.00 19.70
C TYR A 51 4.19 17.30 18.85
N GLU A 52 3.80 18.59 18.72
CA GLU A 52 2.65 18.98 17.90
C GLU A 52 2.90 18.76 16.40
N ARG A 53 4.14 18.88 15.93
CA ARG A 53 4.50 18.53 14.54
C ARG A 53 4.30 17.04 14.30
N ASP A 54 4.82 16.19 15.18
CA ASP A 54 4.72 14.74 15.06
C ASP A 54 3.25 14.30 15.14
N ARG A 55 2.48 14.91 16.06
CA ARG A 55 1.03 14.70 16.17
C ARG A 55 0.30 15.10 14.90
N ARG A 56 0.58 16.28 14.31
CA ARG A 56 -0.04 16.72 13.05
C ARG A 56 0.29 15.77 11.90
N THR A 57 1.56 15.40 11.75
CA THR A 57 2.00 14.45 10.72
C THR A 57 1.32 13.09 10.88
N TRP A 58 1.18 12.59 12.11
CA TRP A 58 0.49 11.33 12.36
C TRP A 58 -1.01 11.40 12.02
N HIS A 59 -1.73 12.42 12.48
CA HIS A 59 -3.16 12.59 12.20
C HIS A 59 -3.46 12.78 10.71
N ALA A 60 -2.62 13.54 10.00
CA ALA A 60 -2.78 13.79 8.56
C ALA A 60 -2.56 12.54 7.70
N ASN A 61 -1.85 11.55 8.23
CA ASN A 61 -1.45 10.35 7.48
C ASN A 61 -1.91 9.06 8.15
N LEU A 62 -3.06 9.11 8.83
CA LEU A 62 -3.71 7.92 9.35
C LEU A 62 -4.02 6.96 8.21
N GLY A 63 -3.64 5.70 8.41
CA GLY A 63 -4.05 4.63 7.50
C GLY A 63 -5.56 4.35 7.58
N PRO A 64 -6.04 3.37 6.80
CA PRO A 64 -7.44 2.97 6.83
C PRO A 64 -7.85 2.61 8.27
N ILE A 65 -8.91 3.22 8.76
CA ILE A 65 -9.47 2.89 10.06
C ILE A 65 -10.12 1.50 9.93
N LYS A 66 -9.72 0.56 10.80
CA LYS A 66 -10.28 -0.79 10.84
C LYS A 66 -11.71 -0.76 11.38
N THR A 67 -12.66 -0.41 10.53
CA THR A 67 -14.09 -0.52 10.83
C THR A 67 -14.51 -2.00 10.73
N PRO A 68 -15.60 -2.41 11.41
CA PRO A 68 -16.13 -3.76 11.26
C PRO A 68 -16.40 -4.14 9.78
N GLN A 69 -16.87 -3.19 8.97
CA GLN A 69 -17.10 -3.41 7.54
C GLN A 69 -15.80 -3.71 6.78
N LEU A 70 -14.71 -3.01 7.11
CA LEU A 70 -13.41 -3.25 6.46
C LEU A 70 -12.82 -4.60 6.87
N VAL A 71 -12.99 -4.99 8.14
CA VAL A 71 -12.56 -6.30 8.66
C VAL A 71 -13.29 -7.42 7.93
N ASN A 72 -14.62 -7.36 7.88
CA ASN A 72 -15.43 -8.38 7.19
C ASN A 72 -15.10 -8.46 5.69
N LEU A 73 -14.85 -7.32 5.04
CA LEU A 73 -14.42 -7.30 3.64
C LEU A 73 -13.06 -8.01 3.47
N HIS A 74 -12.10 -7.77 4.37
CA HIS A 74 -10.80 -8.42 4.31
C HIS A 74 -10.88 -9.92 4.57
N GLU A 75 -11.72 -10.36 5.51
CA GLU A 75 -11.97 -11.79 5.77
C GLU A 75 -12.54 -12.48 4.52
N ASN A 76 -13.59 -11.91 3.91
CA ASN A 76 -14.17 -12.47 2.68
C ASN A 76 -13.17 -12.51 1.52
N LEU A 77 -12.28 -11.50 1.41
CA LEU A 77 -11.23 -11.49 0.40
C LEU A 77 -10.19 -12.60 0.63
N TRP A 78 -9.83 -12.87 1.89
CA TRP A 78 -8.92 -13.97 2.23
C TRP A 78 -9.53 -15.32 1.87
N ASP A 79 -10.78 -15.58 2.25
CA ASP A 79 -11.44 -16.85 1.96
C ASP A 79 -11.45 -17.17 0.46
N ILE A 80 -11.75 -16.18 -0.37
CA ILE A 80 -11.80 -16.36 -1.84
C ILE A 80 -10.40 -16.56 -2.40
N VAL A 81 -9.41 -15.76 -1.98
CA VAL A 81 -8.03 -15.89 -2.44
C VAL A 81 -7.41 -17.22 -2.02
N ASP A 82 -7.66 -17.70 -0.80
CA ASP A 82 -7.12 -18.96 -0.31
C ASP A 82 -7.84 -20.16 -0.94
N SER A 83 -9.12 -20.03 -1.28
CA SER A 83 -9.84 -21.04 -2.07
C SER A 83 -9.29 -21.21 -3.49
N ASN A 84 -8.55 -20.22 -4.00
CA ASN A 84 -7.95 -20.27 -5.34
C ASN A 84 -6.70 -21.17 -5.41
N GLN A 85 -6.34 -21.90 -4.35
CA GLN A 85 -5.29 -22.93 -4.39
C GLN A 85 -5.61 -24.15 -5.28
N GLN A 86 -6.85 -24.29 -5.78
CA GLN A 86 -7.24 -25.42 -6.64
C GLN A 86 -6.43 -25.48 -7.94
N ASP A 87 -5.78 -26.60 -8.25
CA ASP A 87 -5.04 -26.76 -9.51
C ASP A 87 -5.95 -27.07 -10.73
N GLY A 88 -5.42 -26.85 -11.93
CA GLY A 88 -6.01 -27.35 -13.18
C GLY A 88 -6.98 -26.40 -13.89
N ASP A 89 -8.08 -26.96 -14.41
CA ASP A 89 -9.10 -26.32 -15.25
C ASP A 89 -10.21 -25.61 -14.46
N LYS A 90 -10.05 -25.50 -13.14
CA LYS A 90 -11.07 -24.95 -12.25
C LYS A 90 -11.15 -23.43 -12.36
N ALA A 91 -12.39 -22.94 -12.45
CA ALA A 91 -12.65 -21.51 -12.40
C ALA A 91 -12.15 -20.94 -11.06
N LYS A 92 -11.33 -19.90 -11.14
CA LYS A 92 -10.85 -19.17 -9.95
C LYS A 92 -11.91 -18.17 -9.50
N GLY A 93 -12.15 -18.12 -8.20
CA GLY A 93 -13.02 -17.12 -7.58
C GLY A 93 -12.48 -15.71 -7.84
N ALA A 94 -13.37 -14.79 -8.17
CA ALA A 94 -13.09 -13.39 -8.37
C ALA A 94 -14.01 -12.54 -7.49
N VAL A 95 -13.51 -11.39 -7.02
CA VAL A 95 -14.25 -10.47 -6.15
C VAL A 95 -14.44 -9.13 -6.84
N ALA A 96 -15.70 -8.72 -6.99
CA ALA A 96 -16.05 -7.37 -7.39
C ALA A 96 -16.37 -6.53 -6.14
N VAL A 97 -15.61 -5.46 -5.91
CA VAL A 97 -15.84 -4.53 -4.79
C VAL A 97 -16.52 -3.27 -5.33
N ASP A 98 -17.79 -3.08 -4.99
CA ASP A 98 -18.60 -1.93 -5.40
C ASP A 98 -19.08 -1.08 -4.21
N ALA A 99 -19.21 0.22 -4.45
CA ALA A 99 -19.61 1.27 -3.51
C ALA A 99 -19.62 2.63 -4.24
N PHE A 100 -20.19 3.66 -3.62
CA PHE A 100 -20.07 5.03 -4.16
C PHE A 100 -18.61 5.52 -4.24
N PRO A 101 -18.30 6.47 -5.16
CA PRO A 101 -17.02 7.17 -5.18
C PRO A 101 -16.71 7.81 -3.82
N GLY A 102 -15.43 7.82 -3.43
CA GLY A 102 -15.00 8.40 -2.15
C GLY A 102 -15.13 7.49 -0.92
N LEU A 103 -15.81 6.35 -1.00
CA LEU A 103 -15.95 5.40 0.13
C LEU A 103 -14.74 4.48 0.35
N GLY A 104 -13.58 4.82 -0.22
CA GLY A 104 -12.33 4.12 0.07
C GLY A 104 -12.20 2.70 -0.49
N LYS A 105 -12.97 2.30 -1.51
CA LYS A 105 -12.83 0.97 -2.17
C LYS A 105 -11.39 0.61 -2.53
N THR A 106 -10.74 1.50 -3.29
CA THR A 106 -9.33 1.34 -3.68
C THR A 106 -8.42 1.28 -2.46
N THR A 107 -8.74 2.06 -1.43
CA THR A 107 -7.97 2.07 -0.18
C THR A 107 -8.09 0.72 0.56
N ALA A 108 -9.29 0.14 0.63
CA ALA A 108 -9.54 -1.15 1.23
C ALA A 108 -8.85 -2.29 0.48
N VAL A 109 -8.94 -2.31 -0.85
CA VAL A 109 -8.28 -3.32 -1.71
C VAL A 109 -6.76 -3.20 -1.64
N LEU A 110 -6.20 -1.99 -1.65
CA LEU A 110 -4.75 -1.79 -1.52
C LEU A 110 -4.23 -2.22 -0.16
N ALA A 111 -5.00 -1.99 0.92
CA ALA A 111 -4.63 -2.45 2.25
C ALA A 111 -4.58 -3.98 2.34
N PHE A 112 -5.55 -4.67 1.73
CA PHE A 112 -5.54 -6.13 1.61
C PHE A 112 -4.36 -6.63 0.76
N ALA A 113 -4.18 -6.05 -0.44
CA ALA A 113 -3.14 -6.45 -1.38
C ALA A 113 -1.72 -6.30 -0.79
N ARG A 114 -1.51 -5.29 0.06
CA ARG A 114 -0.27 -5.13 0.81
C ARG A 114 0.01 -6.30 1.75
N GLU A 115 -1.01 -6.75 2.48
CA GLU A 115 -0.85 -7.87 3.41
C GLU A 115 -0.66 -9.19 2.68
N PHE A 116 -1.43 -9.41 1.61
CA PHE A 116 -1.24 -10.54 0.69
C PHE A 116 0.18 -10.60 0.14
N HIS A 117 0.70 -9.49 -0.39
CA HIS A 117 2.07 -9.44 -0.90
C HIS A 117 3.10 -9.84 0.17
N ARG A 118 2.94 -9.36 1.41
CA ARG A 118 3.86 -9.68 2.51
C ARG A 118 3.81 -11.15 2.89
N ARG A 119 2.62 -11.76 2.95
CA ARG A 119 2.44 -13.18 3.23
C ARG A 119 3.17 -14.04 2.20
N GLU A 120 2.92 -13.79 0.92
CA GLU A 120 3.48 -14.57 -0.18
C GLU A 120 5.01 -14.46 -0.27
N ILE A 121 5.57 -13.27 0.00
CA ILE A 121 7.02 -13.07 0.04
C ILE A 121 7.64 -13.74 1.27
N ALA A 122 6.95 -13.72 2.42
CA ALA A 122 7.40 -14.43 3.61
C ALA A 122 7.40 -15.96 3.42
N GLU A 123 6.43 -16.50 2.68
CA GLU A 123 6.27 -17.94 2.45
C GLU A 123 7.19 -18.47 1.33
N HIS A 124 7.30 -17.75 0.21
CA HIS A 124 7.96 -18.24 -1.00
C HIS A 124 9.24 -17.49 -1.37
N GLY A 125 9.66 -16.52 -0.56
CA GLY A 125 10.82 -15.68 -0.79
C GLY A 125 10.59 -14.61 -1.87
N ALA A 126 11.50 -13.63 -1.91
CA ALA A 126 11.44 -12.49 -2.83
C ALA A 126 11.79 -12.84 -4.29
N PHE A 127 12.39 -14.01 -4.52
CA PHE A 127 12.83 -14.45 -5.84
C PHE A 127 12.31 -15.86 -6.15
N THR A 128 12.05 -16.13 -7.42
CA THR A 128 11.72 -17.48 -7.90
C THR A 128 12.99 -18.33 -7.99
N ALA A 129 12.83 -19.65 -8.15
CA ALA A 129 13.96 -20.57 -8.37
C ALA A 129 14.82 -20.23 -9.60
N GLN A 130 14.26 -19.46 -10.56
CA GLN A 130 14.95 -18.99 -11.76
C GLN A 130 15.62 -17.61 -11.58
N GLY A 131 15.59 -17.04 -10.37
CA GLY A 131 16.20 -15.75 -10.05
C GLY A 131 15.36 -14.52 -10.43
N HIS A 132 14.10 -14.70 -10.84
CA HIS A 132 13.20 -13.58 -11.13
C HIS A 132 12.55 -13.02 -9.86
N GLU A 133 12.35 -11.70 -9.79
CA GLU A 133 11.59 -11.09 -8.70
C GLU A 133 10.16 -11.64 -8.64
N ARG A 134 9.71 -12.03 -7.44
CA ARG A 134 8.34 -12.48 -7.20
C ARG A 134 7.41 -11.28 -7.02
N TRP A 135 6.35 -11.23 -7.83
CA TRP A 135 5.30 -10.20 -7.74
C TRP A 135 3.92 -10.84 -7.61
N PRO A 136 3.45 -11.11 -6.37
CA PRO A 136 2.13 -11.71 -6.13
C PRO A 136 0.94 -10.80 -6.48
N VAL A 137 1.17 -9.48 -6.51
CA VAL A 137 0.13 -8.48 -6.78
C VAL A 137 0.49 -7.66 -8.00
N CYS A 138 -0.46 -7.51 -8.92
CA CYS A 138 -0.40 -6.58 -10.04
C CYS A 138 -1.60 -5.64 -9.99
N ARG A 139 -1.35 -4.34 -9.84
CA ARG A 139 -2.40 -3.31 -9.94
C ARG A 139 -2.47 -2.82 -11.38
N VAL A 140 -3.64 -2.95 -12.01
CA VAL A 140 -3.91 -2.37 -13.32
C VAL A 140 -4.89 -1.21 -13.16
N GLY A 141 -4.43 0.01 -13.44
CA GLY A 141 -5.29 1.18 -13.51
C GLY A 141 -6.00 1.25 -14.87
N LEU A 142 -7.31 1.51 -14.87
CA LEU A 142 -8.04 1.86 -16.07
C LEU A 142 -7.85 3.36 -16.35
N THR A 143 -6.83 3.71 -17.14
CA THR A 143 -6.80 5.01 -17.83
C THR A 143 -7.79 4.94 -19.00
N GLY A 144 -8.53 6.04 -19.24
CA GLY A 144 -9.64 6.10 -20.20
C GLY A 144 -9.33 5.60 -21.62
N ASP A 145 -8.06 5.57 -22.00
CA ASP A 145 -7.58 5.04 -23.28
C ASP A 145 -6.76 3.76 -23.06
N LYS A 146 -7.47 2.63 -22.92
CA LYS A 146 -6.96 1.23 -22.87
C LYS A 146 -6.19 0.83 -21.58
N PRO A 147 -6.54 -0.29 -20.93
CA PRO A 147 -5.74 -0.86 -19.85
C PRO A 147 -4.36 -1.26 -20.37
N THR A 148 -3.31 -0.58 -19.94
CA THR A 148 -1.92 -0.94 -20.29
C THR A 148 -1.14 -1.18 -19.01
N ALA A 149 -0.87 -2.45 -18.70
CA ALA A 149 0.15 -2.80 -17.71
C ALA A 149 1.53 -2.46 -18.30
N ARG A 150 2.15 -1.35 -17.86
CA ARG A 150 3.48 -0.96 -18.34
C ARG A 150 4.53 -1.87 -17.70
N ARG A 151 5.18 -2.68 -18.53
CA ARG A 151 6.34 -3.51 -18.15
C ARG A 151 7.44 -2.59 -17.59
N ALA A 152 7.95 -2.91 -16.40
CA ALA A 152 9.13 -2.23 -15.87
C ALA A 152 10.30 -2.42 -16.85
N ARG A 153 10.90 -1.31 -17.31
CA ARG A 153 12.10 -1.36 -18.13
C ARG A 153 13.27 -1.82 -17.24
N PRO A 154 14.11 -2.78 -17.67
CA PRO A 154 15.31 -3.12 -16.92
C PRO A 154 16.22 -1.89 -16.83
N THR A 155 16.73 -1.62 -15.64
CA THR A 155 17.77 -0.62 -15.41
C THR A 155 19.01 -1.07 -16.17
N GLN A 156 19.32 -0.41 -17.30
CA GLN A 156 20.62 -0.60 -17.94
C GLN A 156 21.68 0.13 -17.11
N GLU A 157 22.56 -0.66 -16.55
CA GLU A 157 23.86 -0.30 -15.99
C GLU A 157 24.67 0.44 -17.06
N GLN A 158 24.95 1.72 -16.82
CA GLN A 158 25.89 2.48 -17.64
C GLN A 158 27.30 2.13 -17.19
N ALA A 159 27.94 1.23 -17.95
CA ALA A 159 29.39 1.13 -18.01
C ALA A 159 29.88 2.04 -19.14
N ALA A 160 30.57 3.12 -18.78
CA ALA A 160 31.64 3.78 -19.52
C ALA A 160 32.34 4.78 -18.60
#